data_AF-A0A1I0T7M9-F1
#
_entry.id   AF-A0A1I0T7M9-F1
#
_cell.length_a   1.000
_cell.length_b   1.000
_cell.length_c   1.000
_cell.angle_alpha   90.00
_cell.angle_beta   90.00
_cell.angle_gamma   90.00
#
_symmetry.space_group_name_H-M   'P 1'
#
loop_
_entity.id
_entity.type
_entity.pdbx_description
1 polymer ?
#
loop_
_entity_poly.entity_id
_entity_poly.type
_entity_poly.pdbx_seq_one_letter_code
_entity_poly.pdbx_strand_id
1 'polypeptide(L)'
;MGYYSSAMASITLPTVAGVALAATGAAHFVAPDAFRPITEPVFPDDTRTWTYRNGASELAIGTAIAIPATRKIGLVGLAVYVGFLGFRAATA
;
A
#
# COMPACT_ATOMS: atom_id res chain seq x y z
N MET A 1 26.33 -4.48 31.34
CA MET A 1 27.30 -3.84 30.42
C MET A 1 27.51 -4.81 29.26
N GLY A 2 27.01 -4.63 28.03
CA GLY A 2 26.56 -3.41 27.37
C GLY A 2 25.29 -3.59 26.53
N TYR A 3 24.60 -2.46 26.44
CA TYR A 3 23.35 -2.18 25.75
C TYR A 3 23.58 -1.99 24.25
N TYR A 4 23.99 -3.04 23.54
CA TYR A 4 24.27 -2.97 22.10
C TYR A 4 23.69 -4.14 21.31
N SER A 5 22.40 -4.44 21.50
CA SER A 5 21.69 -5.35 20.59
C SER A 5 20.22 -4.97 20.43
N SER A 6 19.99 -3.68 20.19
CA SER A 6 18.65 -3.12 19.95
C SER A 6 18.60 -2.13 18.78
N ALA A 7 19.72 -1.96 18.06
CA ALA A 7 19.88 -0.84 17.13
C ALA A 7 20.03 -1.20 15.66
N MET A 8 19.81 -2.45 15.26
CA MET A 8 19.48 -2.76 13.87
C MET A 8 18.07 -3.32 13.90
N ALA A 9 17.07 -2.49 13.57
CA ALA A 9 15.74 -2.99 13.28
C ALA A 9 15.92 -4.12 12.26
N SER A 10 15.69 -5.37 12.68
CA SER A 10 15.84 -6.51 11.79
C SER A 10 14.88 -6.29 10.64
N ILE A 11 15.43 -6.12 9.43
CA ILE A 11 14.64 -5.95 8.22
C ILE A 11 13.86 -7.24 8.03
N THR A 12 12.59 -7.22 8.44
CA THR A 12 11.70 -8.37 8.32
C THR A 12 10.96 -8.33 6.98
N LEU A 13 10.53 -9.49 6.48
CA LEU A 13 9.73 -9.56 5.27
C LEU A 13 8.50 -8.62 5.29
N PRO A 14 7.72 -8.53 6.39
CA PRO A 14 6.64 -7.55 6.49
C PRO A 14 7.14 -6.10 6.37
N THR A 15 8.31 -5.77 6.93
CA THR A 15 8.87 -4.42 6.80
C THR A 15 9.18 -4.10 5.34
N VAL A 16 9.84 -5.01 4.62
CA VAL A 16 10.16 -4.83 3.20
C VAL A 16 8.89 -4.72 2.36
N ALA A 17 7.92 -5.61 2.58
CA ALA A 17 6.64 -5.58 1.88
C ALA A 17 5.86 -4.28 2.16
N GLY A 18 5.84 -3.81 3.40
CA GLY A 18 5.21 -2.55 3.78
C GLY A 18 5.87 -1.35 3.12
N VAL A 19 7.20 -1.29 3.10
CA VAL A 19 7.96 -0.21 2.42
C VAL A 19 7.71 -0.25 0.91
N ALA A 20 7.73 -1.43 0.29
CA ALA A 20 7.45 -1.57 -1.14
C ALA A 20 6.04 -1.09 -1.48
N LEU A 21 5.02 -1.51 -0.71
CA LEU A 21 3.64 -1.05 -0.90
C LEU A 21 3.51 0.46 -0.70
N ALA A 22 4.19 1.02 0.32
CA ALA A 22 4.17 2.45 0.57
C ALA A 22 4.81 3.24 -0.59
N ALA A 23 5.92 2.74 -1.14
CA ALA A 23 6.59 3.33 -2.29
C ALA A 23 5.70 3.25 -3.55
N THR A 24 5.02 2.13 -3.78
CA THR A 24 4.03 2.01 -4.86
C THR A 24 2.90 3.03 -4.69
N GLY A 25 2.38 3.19 -3.48
CA GLY A 25 1.35 4.18 -3.17
C GLY A 25 1.80 5.62 -3.46
N ALA A 26 3.04 5.97 -3.08
CA ALA A 26 3.64 7.26 -3.41
C ALA A 26 3.83 7.46 -4.94
N ALA A 27 4.19 6.40 -5.65
CA ALA A 27 4.40 6.45 -7.10
C ALA A 27 3.13 6.82 -7.89
N HIS A 28 1.94 6.49 -7.39
CA HIS A 28 0.67 6.93 -7.99
C HIS A 28 0.54 8.46 -8.05
N PHE A 29 1.14 9.19 -7.11
CA PHE A 29 1.12 10.66 -7.11
C PHE A 29 2.17 11.26 -8.03
N VAL A 30 3.33 10.60 -8.15
CA VAL A 30 4.46 11.05 -8.97
C VAL A 30 4.23 10.78 -10.46
N ALA A 31 3.75 9.58 -10.80
CA ALA A 31 3.58 9.13 -12.17
C ALA A 31 2.21 8.44 -12.37
N PRO A 32 1.08 9.15 -12.16
CA PRO A 32 -0.26 8.56 -12.21
C PRO A 32 -0.57 7.86 -13.54
N ASP A 33 -0.09 8.40 -14.65
CA ASP A 33 -0.37 7.84 -15.99
C ASP A 33 0.29 6.47 -16.21
N ALA A 34 1.34 6.12 -15.46
CA ALA A 34 1.93 4.77 -15.48
C ALA A 34 0.99 3.69 -14.92
N PHE A 35 0.04 4.09 -14.06
CA PHE A 35 -0.94 3.19 -13.43
C PHE A 35 -2.27 3.16 -14.17
N ARG A 36 -2.46 3.99 -15.20
CA ARG A 36 -3.72 4.05 -15.96
C ARG A 36 -4.11 2.68 -16.56
N PRO A 37 -3.22 1.90 -17.20
CA PRO A 37 -3.60 0.63 -17.83
C PRO A 37 -4.16 -0.43 -16.87
N ILE A 38 -3.81 -0.34 -15.58
CA ILE A 38 -4.33 -1.25 -14.54
C ILE A 38 -5.50 -0.66 -13.75
N THR A 39 -5.62 0.68 -13.70
CA THR A 39 -6.69 1.36 -12.96
C THR A 39 -7.95 1.49 -13.81
N GLU A 40 -7.81 1.84 -15.09
CA GLU A 40 -8.93 2.14 -16.01
C GLU A 40 -9.92 0.96 -16.16
N PRO A 41 -9.49 -0.31 -16.29
CA PRO A 41 -10.42 -1.43 -16.38
C PRO A 41 -11.26 -1.67 -15.12
N VAL A 42 -10.80 -1.21 -13.94
CA VAL A 42 -11.48 -1.41 -12.64
C VAL A 42 -12.24 -0.15 -12.20
N PHE A 43 -11.81 1.00 -12.70
CA PHE A 43 -12.33 2.33 -12.42
C PHE A 43 -12.39 3.14 -13.73
N PRO A 44 -13.33 2.82 -14.63
CA PRO A 44 -13.44 3.47 -15.93
C PRO A 44 -13.88 4.93 -15.79
N ASP A 45 -14.72 5.22 -14.79
CA ASP A 45 -15.10 6.58 -14.42
C ASP A 45 -14.09 7.15 -13.42
N ASP A 46 -13.66 8.41 -13.66
CA ASP A 46 -12.73 9.13 -12.80
C ASP A 46 -11.39 8.39 -12.56
N THR A 47 -10.86 7.68 -13.56
CA THR A 47 -9.65 6.83 -13.43
C THR A 47 -8.50 7.53 -12.72
N ARG A 48 -8.19 8.78 -13.08
CA ARG A 48 -7.08 9.54 -12.47
C ARG A 48 -7.33 9.82 -10.98
N THR A 49 -8.57 10.12 -10.59
CA THR A 49 -8.95 10.30 -9.19
C THR A 49 -8.82 8.98 -8.43
N TRP A 50 -9.24 7.88 -9.03
CA TRP A 50 -9.08 6.55 -8.43
C TRP A 50 -7.62 6.12 -8.31
N THR A 51 -6.76 6.48 -9.27
CA THR A 51 -5.30 6.30 -9.16
C THR A 51 -4.77 6.98 -7.88
N TYR A 52 -5.17 8.22 -7.59
CA TYR A 52 -4.74 8.89 -6.35
C TYR A 52 -5.36 8.28 -5.08
N ARG A 53 -6.61 7.83 -5.11
CA ARG A 53 -7.26 7.16 -3.96
C ARG A 53 -6.60 5.83 -3.63
N ASN A 54 -6.28 5.04 -4.65
CA ASN A 54 -5.54 3.79 -4.51
C ASN A 54 -4.14 4.06 -3.98
N GLY A 55 -3.44 5.04 -4.55
CA GLY A 55 -2.15 5.51 -4.06
C GLY A 55 -2.14 5.91 -2.58
N ALA A 56 -3.13 6.68 -2.14
CA ALA A 56 -3.27 7.08 -0.73
C ALA A 56 -3.48 5.87 0.18
N SER A 57 -4.31 4.91 -0.25
CA SER A 57 -4.61 3.69 0.48
C SER A 57 -3.36 2.82 0.64
N GLU A 58 -2.65 2.58 -0.44
CA GLU A 58 -1.41 1.79 -0.45
C GLU A 58 -0.30 2.45 0.37
N LEU A 59 -0.15 3.77 0.26
CA LEU A 59 0.82 4.54 1.05
C LEU A 59 0.55 4.39 2.56
N ALA A 60 -0.70 4.57 2.98
CA ALA A 60 -1.08 4.46 4.38
C ALA A 60 -0.95 3.01 4.90
N ILE A 61 -1.46 2.03 4.15
CA ILE A 61 -1.42 0.61 4.51
C ILE A 61 0.03 0.12 4.57
N GLY A 62 0.84 0.41 3.55
CA GLY A 62 2.24 0.03 3.48
C GLY A 62 3.05 0.60 4.65
N THR A 63 2.84 1.89 4.96
CA THR A 63 3.47 2.54 6.12
C THR A 63 3.06 1.86 7.42
N ALA A 64 1.77 1.56 7.58
CA ALA A 64 1.26 0.87 8.77
C ALA A 64 1.84 -0.55 8.93
N ILE A 65 2.08 -1.28 7.83
CA ILE A 65 2.72 -2.61 7.83
C ILE A 65 4.21 -2.52 8.16
N ALA A 66 4.89 -1.52 7.62
CA ALA A 66 6.32 -1.31 7.79
C ALA A 66 6.69 -1.06 9.27
N ILE A 67 5.86 -0.30 9.98
CA ILE A 67 6.04 0.04 11.40
C ILE A 67 5.52 -1.12 12.29
N PRO A 68 6.38 -1.79 13.10
CA PRO A 68 5.97 -2.94 13.89
C PRO A 68 4.78 -2.68 14.83
N ALA A 69 4.68 -1.47 15.38
CA ALA A 69 3.62 -1.05 16.30
C ALA A 69 2.22 -1.03 15.64
N THR A 70 2.13 -0.79 14.33
CA THR A 70 0.85 -0.65 13.60
C THR A 70 0.58 -1.82 12.65
N ARG A 71 1.51 -2.78 12.57
CA ARG A 71 1.50 -3.82 11.53
C ARG A 71 0.20 -4.63 11.47
N LYS A 72 -0.36 -4.99 12.61
CA LYS A 72 -1.62 -5.75 12.66
C LYS A 72 -2.77 -4.98 12.02
N ILE A 73 -2.85 -3.67 12.28
CA ILE A 73 -3.85 -2.78 11.67
C ILE A 73 -3.59 -2.65 10.18
N GLY A 74 -2.32 -2.49 9.78
CA GLY A 74 -1.93 -2.46 8.37
C GLY A 74 -2.33 -3.72 7.60
N LEU A 75 -2.14 -4.91 8.17
CA LEU A 75 -2.55 -6.17 7.54
C LEU A 75 -4.06 -6.32 7.41
N VAL A 76 -4.83 -5.87 8.42
CA VAL A 76 -6.31 -5.81 8.31
C VAL A 76 -6.73 -4.83 7.22
N GLY A 77 -6.10 -3.66 7.18
CA GLY A 77 -6.33 -2.66 6.13
C GLY A 77 -6.02 -3.19 4.74
N LEU A 78 -4.93 -3.94 4.58
CA LEU A 78 -4.58 -4.61 3.33
C LEU A 78 -5.66 -5.61 2.90
N ALA A 79 -6.15 -6.44 3.81
CA ALA A 79 -7.22 -7.39 3.50
C ALA A 79 -8.51 -6.69 3.05
N VAL A 80 -8.92 -5.62 3.72
CA VAL A 80 -10.08 -4.81 3.34
C VAL A 80 -9.87 -4.15 1.97
N TYR A 81 -8.71 -3.55 1.73
CA TYR A 81 -8.39 -2.89 0.46
C TYR A 81 -8.38 -3.87 -0.71
N VAL A 82 -7.72 -5.03 -0.56
CA VAL A 82 -7.72 -6.07 -1.60
C VAL A 82 -9.14 -6.60 -1.86
N GLY A 83 -9.94 -6.79 -0.80
CA GLY A 83 -11.35 -7.16 -0.93
C GLY A 83 -12.16 -6.12 -1.71
N PHE A 84 -11.95 -4.83 -1.44
CA PHE A 84 -12.57 -3.73 -2.17
C PHE A 84 -12.16 -3.71 -3.65
N LEU A 85 -10.87 -3.85 -3.96
CA LEU A 85 -10.38 -3.91 -5.34
C LEU A 85 -10.96 -5.12 -6.09
N GLY A 86 -10.99 -6.29 -5.44
CA GLY A 86 -11.57 -7.51 -6.01
C GLY A 86 -13.06 -7.37 -6.29
N PHE A 87 -13.82 -6.78 -5.35
CA PHE A 87 -15.23 -6.46 -5.56
C PHE A 87 -15.42 -5.52 -6.74
N ARG A 88 -14.67 -4.41 -6.80
CA ARG A 88 -14.72 -3.46 -7.92
C ARG A 88 -14.42 -4.13 -9.24
N ALA A 89 -13.36 -4.94 -9.33
CA ALA A 89 -12.97 -5.64 -10.56
C ALA A 89 -14.03 -6.66 -11.01
N ALA A 90 -14.76 -7.28 -10.08
CA ALA A 90 -15.84 -8.22 -10.40
C ALA A 90 -17.13 -7.52 -10.88
N THR A 91 -17.26 -6.20 -10.66
CA THR A 91 -18.48 -5.42 -10.96
C THR A 91 -18.25 -4.28 -11.95
N ALA A 92 -17.02 -4.09 -12.42
CA ALA A 92 -16.62 -3.02 -13.34
C ALA A 92 -17.07 -3.30 -14.78
#